data_AF-A0A7S2CLM1-F1
#
_entry.id   AF-A0A7S2CLM1-F1
#
_cell.length_a   1.000
_cell.length_b   1.000
_cell.length_c   1.000
_cell.angle_alpha   90.00
_cell.angle_beta   90.00
_cell.angle_gamma   90.00
#
_symmetry.space_group_name_H-M   'P 1'
#
loop_
_entity.id
_entity.type
_entity.pdbx_description
1 polymer ?
#
loop_
_entity_poly.entity_id
_entity_poly.type
_entity_poly.pdbx_seq_one_letter_code
_entity_poly.pdbx_strand_id
1 'polypeptide(L)'
;HAELVSEAPQVPRVCEAVLARKVAWRKGKENLVVLRWEDFCARCRAEEPALAKADDGLLRAATTYLHAAGDLIALTSGRAKGFVVIHPTWLCSLVVGEMIDVFTRTDHRTDKGADKYRNSSTLSNEKHA
;
A
#
# COMPACT_ATOMS: atom_id res chain seq x y z
N HIS A 1 -29.92 -4.43 8.82
CA HIS A 1 -29.14 -4.51 7.56
C HIS A 1 -29.60 -3.51 6.50
N ALA A 2 -30.90 -3.20 6.35
CA ALA A 2 -31.37 -2.25 5.33
C ALA A 2 -31.10 -0.76 5.64
N GLU A 3 -31.17 -0.34 6.92
CA GLU A 3 -30.94 1.07 7.32
C GLU A 3 -29.52 1.57 7.04
N LEU A 4 -28.49 0.75 7.28
CA LEU A 4 -27.09 1.12 7.00
C LEU A 4 -26.80 1.28 5.50
N VAL A 5 -27.61 0.64 4.63
CA VAL A 5 -27.45 0.72 3.17
C VAL A 5 -28.15 1.97 2.62
N SER A 6 -29.24 2.44 3.22
CA SER A 6 -29.90 3.68 2.79
C SER A 6 -29.13 4.95 3.12
N GLU A 7 -28.25 4.90 4.14
CA GLU A 7 -27.39 6.02 4.54
C GLU A 7 -26.04 6.03 3.81
N ALA A 8 -25.72 4.97 3.05
CA ALA A 8 -24.48 4.90 2.32
C ALA A 8 -24.44 5.97 1.20
N PRO A 9 -23.35 6.78 1.12
CA PRO A 9 -23.20 7.73 0.03
C PRO A 9 -23.30 7.02 -1.33
N GLN A 10 -24.15 7.55 -2.21
CA GLN A 10 -24.25 7.05 -3.58
C GLN A 10 -22.90 7.19 -4.26
N VAL A 11 -22.35 6.08 -4.75
CA VAL A 11 -21.08 6.09 -5.49
C VAL A 11 -21.31 6.82 -6.81
N PRO A 12 -20.53 7.86 -7.14
CA PRO A 12 -20.68 8.53 -8.42
C PRO A 12 -20.44 7.56 -9.59
N ARG A 13 -21.26 7.62 -10.65
CA ARG A 13 -21.14 6.73 -11.82
C ARG A 13 -19.74 6.67 -12.44
N VAL A 14 -19.00 7.77 -12.38
CA VAL A 14 -17.60 7.86 -12.84
C VAL A 14 -16.70 6.94 -12.01
N CYS A 15 -16.91 6.86 -10.69
CA CYS A 15 -16.18 5.97 -9.81
C CYS A 15 -16.50 4.50 -10.12
N GLU A 16 -17.78 4.19 -10.36
CA GLU A 16 -18.20 2.84 -10.77
C GLU A 16 -17.54 2.41 -12.09
N ALA A 17 -17.47 3.31 -13.06
CA ALA A 17 -16.81 3.08 -14.34
C ALA A 17 -15.31 2.78 -14.18
N VAL A 18 -14.60 3.56 -13.35
CA VAL A 18 -13.20 3.30 -13.01
C VAL A 18 -13.04 1.94 -12.30
N LEU A 19 -13.92 1.61 -11.37
CA LEU A 19 -13.89 0.33 -10.64
C LEU A 19 -14.14 -0.88 -11.54
N ALA A 20 -15.12 -0.78 -12.45
CA ALA A 20 -15.39 -1.81 -13.44
C ALA A 20 -14.15 -2.10 -14.29
N ARG A 21 -13.45 -1.05 -14.73
CA ARG A 21 -12.22 -1.20 -15.50
C ARG A 21 -11.05 -1.75 -14.69
N LYS A 22 -10.89 -1.31 -13.44
CA LYS A 22 -9.88 -1.84 -12.51
C LYS A 22 -9.97 -3.36 -12.34
N VAL A 23 -11.17 -3.95 -12.34
CA VAL A 23 -11.35 -5.41 -12.29
C VAL A 23 -10.79 -6.08 -13.55
N ALA A 24 -10.96 -5.48 -14.72
CA ALA A 24 -10.38 -5.98 -15.97
C ALA A 24 -8.85 -5.90 -15.96
N TRP A 25 -8.26 -4.80 -15.47
CA TRP A 25 -6.81 -4.65 -15.33
C TRP A 25 -6.18 -5.70 -14.41
N ARG A 26 -6.88 -6.07 -13.34
CA ARG A 26 -6.43 -7.14 -12.43
C ARG A 26 -6.34 -8.50 -13.12
N LYS A 27 -7.29 -8.80 -13.99
CA LYS A 27 -7.42 -10.11 -14.67
C LYS A 27 -6.61 -10.20 -15.97
N GLY A 28 -6.10 -9.08 -16.46
CA GLY A 28 -5.30 -9.02 -17.69
C GLY A 28 -3.89 -9.59 -17.51
N LYS A 29 -3.23 -9.91 -18.64
CA LYS A 29 -1.85 -10.44 -18.69
C LYS A 29 -0.81 -9.50 -18.06
N GLU A 30 -1.11 -8.20 -18.02
CA GLU A 30 -0.17 -7.18 -17.54
C GLU A 30 -0.16 -7.02 -16.02
N ASN A 31 -1.15 -7.59 -15.31
CA ASN A 31 -1.30 -7.52 -13.84
C ASN A 31 -0.91 -6.15 -13.27
N LEU A 32 -1.55 -5.10 -13.81
CA LEU A 32 -1.15 -3.71 -13.58
C LEU A 32 -1.42 -3.32 -12.12
N VAL A 33 -0.35 -3.17 -11.34
CA VAL A 33 -0.41 -2.83 -9.92
C VAL A 33 -0.28 -1.33 -9.67
N VAL A 34 0.49 -0.63 -10.51
CA VAL A 34 0.76 0.81 -10.39
C VAL A 34 0.84 1.42 -11.79
N LEU A 35 0.26 2.61 -11.95
CA LEU A 35 0.32 3.41 -13.18
C LEU A 35 0.77 4.83 -12.86
N ARG A 36 1.42 5.51 -13.82
CA ARG A 36 1.55 6.97 -13.74
C ARG A 36 0.18 7.59 -13.95
N TRP A 37 -0.02 8.80 -13.41
CA TRP A 37 -1.28 9.53 -13.52
C TRP A 37 -1.74 9.69 -14.97
N GLU A 38 -0.81 10.04 -15.85
CA GLU A 38 -1.08 10.23 -17.29
C GLU A 38 -1.54 8.92 -17.95
N ASP A 39 -0.85 7.80 -17.68
CA ASP A 39 -1.20 6.48 -18.20
C ASP A 39 -2.54 6.00 -17.65
N PHE A 40 -2.80 6.22 -16.36
CA PHE A 40 -4.06 5.93 -15.72
C PHE A 40 -5.21 6.68 -16.40
N CYS A 41 -5.05 7.99 -16.61
CA CYS A 41 -6.05 8.81 -17.30
C CYS A 41 -6.25 8.37 -18.75
N ALA A 42 -5.16 8.10 -19.48
CA ALA A 42 -5.22 7.63 -20.86
C ALA A 42 -5.98 6.30 -20.96
N ARG A 43 -5.69 5.33 -20.09
CA ARG A 43 -6.39 4.05 -20.05
C ARG A 43 -7.85 4.18 -19.65
N CYS A 44 -8.17 5.02 -18.66
CA CYS A 44 -9.57 5.30 -18.31
C CYS A 44 -10.36 5.78 -19.55
N ARG A 45 -9.81 6.74 -20.29
CA ARG A 45 -10.48 7.27 -21.49
C ARG A 45 -10.53 6.28 -22.65
N ALA A 46 -9.47 5.51 -22.85
CA ALA A 46 -9.37 4.58 -23.98
C ALA A 46 -10.19 3.31 -23.78
N GLU A 47 -10.29 2.82 -22.55
CA GLU A 47 -10.80 1.47 -22.27
C GLU A 47 -12.18 1.46 -21.60
N GLU A 48 -12.70 2.62 -21.18
CA GLU A 48 -14.03 2.78 -20.59
C GLU A 48 -14.82 3.87 -21.33
N PRO A 49 -15.83 3.51 -22.16
CA PRO A 49 -16.62 4.45 -22.95
C PRO A 49 -17.27 5.57 -22.13
N ALA A 50 -17.69 5.29 -20.89
CA ALA A 50 -18.27 6.30 -20.00
C ALA A 50 -17.27 7.39 -19.60
N LEU A 51 -15.97 7.12 -19.71
CA LEU A 51 -14.87 8.02 -19.35
C LEU A 51 -14.16 8.62 -20.57
N ALA A 52 -14.54 8.27 -21.80
CA ALA A 52 -13.84 8.70 -23.02
C ALA A 52 -13.68 10.22 -23.15
N LYS A 53 -14.66 10.99 -22.65
CA LYS A 53 -14.66 12.47 -22.64
C LYS A 53 -14.40 13.07 -21.26
N ALA A 54 -14.01 12.26 -20.27
CA ALA A 54 -13.74 12.74 -18.93
C ALA A 54 -12.50 13.64 -18.92
N ASP A 55 -12.65 14.87 -18.44
CA ASP A 55 -11.52 15.78 -18.22
C ASP A 55 -10.64 15.32 -17.04
N ASP A 56 -9.47 15.95 -16.88
CA ASP A 56 -8.55 15.61 -15.78
C ASP A 56 -9.14 15.91 -14.39
N GLY A 57 -9.99 16.94 -14.27
CA GLY A 57 -10.61 17.34 -13.01
C GLY A 57 -11.60 16.30 -12.50
N LEU A 58 -12.44 15.78 -13.39
CA LEU A 58 -13.39 14.71 -13.11
C LEU A 58 -12.67 13.42 -12.70
N LEU A 59 -11.61 13.05 -13.42
CA LEU A 59 -10.80 11.88 -13.08
C LEU A 59 -10.07 12.07 -11.75
N ARG A 60 -9.57 13.27 -11.43
CA ARG A 60 -9.00 13.58 -10.11
C ARG A 60 -10.02 13.47 -9.01
N ALA A 61 -11.22 14.01 -9.20
CA ALA A 61 -12.29 13.93 -8.20
C ALA A 61 -12.68 12.47 -7.94
N ALA A 62 -12.89 11.68 -9.01
CA ALA A 62 -13.20 10.26 -8.89
C ALA A 62 -12.06 9.47 -8.22
N THR A 63 -10.80 9.73 -8.61
CA THR A 63 -9.64 9.09 -8.00
C THR A 63 -9.51 9.47 -6.52
N THR A 64 -9.79 10.72 -6.16
CA THR A 64 -9.75 11.18 -4.76
C THR A 64 -10.82 10.47 -3.93
N TYR A 65 -12.03 10.33 -4.47
CA TYR A 65 -13.11 9.56 -3.84
C TYR A 65 -12.70 8.10 -3.64
N LEU A 66 -12.22 7.44 -4.71
CA LEU A 66 -11.78 6.05 -4.66
C LEU A 66 -10.55 5.84 -3.77
N HIS A 67 -9.70 6.86 -3.64
CA HIS A 67 -8.58 6.86 -2.70
C HIS A 67 -9.06 6.85 -1.25
N ALA A 68 -10.01 7.73 -0.91
CA ALA A 68 -10.61 7.78 0.42
C ALA A 68 -11.37 6.49 0.76
N ALA A 69 -11.99 5.85 -0.24
CA ALA A 69 -12.66 4.56 -0.10
C ALA A 69 -11.68 3.36 0.04
N GLY A 70 -10.38 3.57 -0.17
CA GLY A 70 -9.38 2.49 -0.14
C GLY A 70 -9.42 1.56 -1.35
N ASP A 71 -10.13 1.96 -2.41
CA ASP A 71 -10.22 1.18 -3.64
C ASP A 71 -8.93 1.27 -4.47
N LEU A 72 -8.31 2.43 -4.49
CA LEU A 72 -7.00 2.66 -5.10
C LEU A 72 -6.20 3.62 -4.22
N ILE A 73 -4.92 3.84 -4.53
CA ILE A 73 -4.12 4.83 -3.81
C ILE A 73 -3.54 5.84 -4.79
N ALA A 74 -3.93 7.10 -4.65
CA ALA A 74 -3.32 8.21 -5.36
C ALA A 74 -2.15 8.74 -4.54
N LEU A 75 -0.94 8.66 -5.08
CA LEU A 75 0.25 9.19 -4.43
C LEU A 75 0.39 10.67 -4.82
N THR A 76 0.02 11.56 -3.90
CA THR A 76 -0.05 13.02 -4.13
C THR A 76 1.17 13.77 -3.60
N SER A 77 1.99 13.12 -2.78
CA SER A 77 3.15 13.72 -2.11
C SER A 77 4.40 12.82 -2.19
N GLY A 78 5.56 13.39 -1.88
CA GLY A 78 6.85 12.68 -1.88
C GLY A 78 7.38 12.33 -3.27
N ARG A 79 8.35 11.41 -3.32
CA ARG A 79 9.03 11.00 -4.57
C ARG A 79 8.15 10.17 -5.51
N ALA A 80 7.10 9.56 -4.97
CA ALA A 80 6.13 8.78 -5.74
C ALA A 80 4.92 9.61 -6.17
N LYS A 81 5.00 10.95 -6.09
CA LYS A 81 3.94 11.83 -6.55
C LYS A 81 3.61 11.57 -8.03
N GLY A 82 2.31 11.49 -8.33
CA GLY A 82 1.83 11.30 -9.69
C GLY A 82 1.72 9.82 -10.10
N PHE A 83 1.78 8.89 -9.15
CA PHE A 83 1.45 7.49 -9.37
C PHE A 83 0.10 7.14 -8.75
N VAL A 84 -0.61 6.22 -9.40
CA VAL A 84 -1.86 5.63 -8.93
C VAL A 84 -1.64 4.13 -8.76
N VAL A 85 -1.80 3.66 -7.53
CA VAL A 85 -1.74 2.25 -7.18
C VAL A 85 -3.13 1.65 -7.35
N ILE A 86 -3.26 0.76 -8.31
CA ILE A 86 -4.53 0.13 -8.71
C ILE A 86 -4.95 -0.97 -7.72
N HIS A 87 -3.97 -1.59 -7.05
CA HIS A 87 -4.19 -2.64 -6.06
C HIS A 87 -3.53 -2.29 -4.73
N PRO A 88 -4.27 -1.62 -3.83
CA PRO A 88 -3.77 -1.25 -2.50
C PRO A 88 -3.18 -2.41 -1.71
N THR A 89 -3.80 -3.61 -1.80
CA THR A 89 -3.31 -4.82 -1.12
C THR A 89 -1.88 -5.21 -1.52
N TRP A 90 -1.50 -5.02 -2.79
CA TRP A 90 -0.13 -5.28 -3.25
C TRP A 90 0.85 -4.33 -2.56
N LEU A 91 0.54 -3.03 -2.53
CA LEU A 91 1.39 -2.04 -1.86
C LEU A 91 1.50 -2.34 -0.37
N CYS A 92 0.37 -2.58 0.30
CA CYS A 92 0.37 -2.77 1.75
C CYS A 92 1.04 -4.10 2.16
N SER A 93 0.78 -5.19 1.45
CA SER A 93 1.24 -6.52 1.88
C SER A 93 2.64 -6.84 1.38
N LEU A 94 2.91 -6.59 0.10
CA LEU A 94 4.14 -7.05 -0.56
C LEU A 94 5.24 -6.00 -0.60
N VAL A 95 4.90 -4.71 -0.46
CA VAL A 95 5.89 -3.63 -0.42
C VAL A 95 6.08 -3.16 1.01
N VAL A 96 5.03 -2.61 1.63
CA VAL A 96 5.11 -2.08 3.00
C VAL A 96 5.31 -3.18 4.02
N GLY A 97 4.55 -4.28 3.93
CA GLY A 97 4.67 -5.43 4.82
C GLY A 97 6.08 -6.02 4.84
N GLU A 98 6.66 -6.29 3.66
CA GLU A 98 8.03 -6.80 3.53
C GLU A 98 9.08 -5.82 4.07
N MET A 99 8.93 -4.51 3.79
CA MET A 99 9.83 -3.51 4.37
C MET A 99 9.80 -3.55 5.91
N ILE A 100 8.60 -3.60 6.50
CA ILE A 100 8.44 -3.66 7.95
C ILE A 100 9.04 -4.95 8.52
N ASP A 101 8.80 -6.11 7.90
CA ASP A 101 9.38 -7.39 8.34
C ASP A 101 10.91 -7.32 8.36
N VAL A 102 11.53 -6.78 7.31
CA VAL A 102 12.98 -6.55 7.26
C VAL A 102 13.46 -5.69 8.43
N PHE A 103 12.77 -4.59 8.75
CA PHE A 103 13.13 -3.75 9.89
C PHE A 103 13.01 -4.51 11.21
N THR A 104 11.93 -5.25 11.43
CA THR A 104 11.71 -5.97 12.70
C THR A 104 12.68 -7.13 12.93
N ARG A 105 13.16 -7.80 11.87
CA ARG A 105 14.17 -8.86 12.00
C ARG A 105 15.55 -8.34 12.36
N THR A 106 15.84 -7.07 12.07
CA THR A 106 17.15 -6.48 12.31
C THR A 106 17.34 -6.10 13.79
N ASP A 107 16.26 -5.77 14.50
CA ASP A 107 16.30 -5.42 15.93
C ASP A 107 16.42 -6.64 16.87
N HIS A 108 16.06 -7.85 16.43
CA HIS A 108 16.20 -9.07 17.26
C HIS A 108 17.58 -9.75 17.18
N ARG A 109 18.53 -9.21 16.42
CA ARG A 109 19.88 -9.79 16.30
C ARG A 109 20.93 -9.19 17.23
N THR A 110 20.60 -8.14 18.00
CA THR A 110 21.54 -7.48 18.92
C THR A 110 21.49 -8.02 20.36
N ASP A 111 20.59 -8.93 20.72
CA ASP A 111 20.44 -9.41 22.12
C ASP A 111 20.85 -10.88 22.34
N LYS A 112 21.81 -11.40 21.57
CA LYS A 112 22.42 -12.74 21.81
C LYS A 112 23.94 -12.73 21.88
N GLY A 113 24.53 -11.61 22.32
CA GLY A 113 25.99 -11.42 22.31
C GLY A 113 26.63 -10.90 23.59
N ALA A 114 25.92 -10.79 24.72
CA ALA A 114 26.44 -10.13 25.92
C ALA A 114 26.67 -11.04 27.14
N ASP A 115 26.82 -12.36 26.96
CA ASP A 115 27.04 -13.28 28.10
C ASP A 115 28.22 -14.26 27.90
N LYS A 116 29.27 -13.76 27.25
CA LYS A 116 30.61 -14.36 27.31
C LYS A 116 31.60 -13.25 27.53
N TYR A 117 31.85 -12.87 28.78
CA TYR A 117 33.11 -12.30 29.31
C TYR A 117 32.80 -11.65 30.67
N ARG A 118 32.63 -12.46 31.73
CA ARG A 118 32.82 -11.96 33.09
C ARG A 118 33.41 -13.04 34.00
N ASN A 119 34.74 -12.93 34.14
CA ASN A 119 35.58 -13.30 35.27
C ASN A 119 35.95 -14.77 35.50
N SER A 120 36.97 -15.20 34.74
CA SER A 120 38.09 -15.92 35.35
C SER A 120 38.93 -14.96 36.20
N SER A 121 39.40 -15.46 37.35
CA SER A 121 40.47 -14.93 38.23
C SER A 121 40.03 -14.03 39.39
N THR A 122 39.98 -14.61 40.59
CA THR A 122 40.84 -14.32 41.76
C THR A 122 40.10 -14.57 43.07
N LEU A 123 40.62 -15.49 43.88
CA LEU A 123 40.80 -15.36 45.33
C LEU A 123 41.56 -16.59 45.85
N SER A 124 42.87 -16.40 46.00
CA SER A 124 43.66 -17.06 47.04
C SER A 124 43.07 -16.77 48.42
N ASN A 125 43.39 -17.65 49.39
CA ASN A 125 43.04 -17.69 50.82
C ASN A 125 41.96 -18.75 51.11
N GLU A 126 42.07 -19.66 52.07
CA GLU A 126 42.93 -19.85 53.24
C GLU A 126 42.88 -21.35 53.58
N LYS A 127 44.01 -21.98 53.93
CA LYS A 127 44.00 -23.21 54.74
C LYS A 127 45.12 -23.17 55.78
N HIS A 128 44.77 -22.69 56.96
CA HIS A 128 45.43 -22.97 58.24
C HIS A 128 44.37 -23.51 59.20
N ALA A 129 44.47 -24.80 59.52
CA ALA A 129 44.19 -25.45 60.81
C ALA A 129 44.35 -26.96 60.61
#